data_AF-A0A8J7EM87-F1
#
_entry.id   AF-A0A8J7EM87-F1
#
_cell.length_a   1.000
_cell.length_b   1.000
_cell.length_c   1.000
_cell.angle_alpha   90.00
_cell.angle_beta   90.00
_cell.angle_gamma   90.00
#
_symmetry.space_group_name_H-M   'P 1'
#
loop_
_entity.id
_entity.type
_entity.pdbx_description
1 polymer ?
#
loop_
_entity_poly.entity_id
_entity_poly.type
_entity_poly.pdbx_seq_one_letter_code
_entity_poly.pdbx_strand_id
1 'polypeptide(L)' 'MQGPAVSRLQERLQATGFFDGAIDGIFGPQTQAAVRAAQRNFQLDPDGVVGPATWTALLR' A
#
# COMPACT_ATOMS: atom_id res chain seq x y z
N MET A 1 4.62 -11.58 3.33
CA MET A 1 5.43 -11.51 2.08
C MET A 1 6.52 -10.48 2.29
N GLN A 2 7.67 -10.60 1.64
CA GLN A 2 8.75 -9.61 1.77
C GLN A 2 9.52 -9.41 0.46
N GLY A 3 10.13 -8.24 0.28
CA GLY A 3 11.04 -7.95 -0.83
C GLY A 3 10.91 -6.55 -1.42
N PRO A 4 11.69 -6.24 -2.47
CA PRO A 4 11.79 -4.88 -3.04
C PRO A 4 10.45 -4.31 -3.53
N ALA A 5 9.54 -5.16 -3.99
CA ALA A 5 8.20 -4.74 -4.42
C ALA A 5 7.36 -4.21 -3.24
N VAL A 6 7.54 -4.79 -2.05
CA VAL A 6 6.87 -4.32 -0.83
C VAL A 6 7.46 -3.01 -0.35
N SER A 7 8.78 -2.84 -0.42
CA SER A 7 9.42 -1.56 -0.09
C SER A 7 8.89 -0.43 -0.98
N ARG A 8 8.81 -0.66 -2.30
CA ARG A 8 8.21 0.31 -3.24
C ARG A 8 6.75 0.61 -2.94
N LEU A 9 5.98 -0.40 -2.53
CA LEU A 9 4.61 -0.20 -2.11
C LEU A 9 4.53 0.68 -0.85
N GLN A 10 5.34 0.38 0.17
CA GLN A 10 5.40 1.15 1.41
C GLN A 10 5.83 2.59 1.16
N GLU A 11 6.84 2.82 0.31
CA GLU A 11 7.25 4.15 -0.16
C GLU A 11 6.07 4.91 -0.77
N ARG A 12 5.29 4.24 -1.62
CA ARG A 12 4.16 4.89 -2.31
C ARG A 12 2.97 5.14 -1.40
N LEU A 13 2.68 4.23 -0.48
CA LEU A 13 1.68 4.43 0.56
C LEU A 13 2.07 5.56 1.51
N GLN A 14 3.36 5.70 1.83
CA GLN A 14 3.86 6.80 2.67
C GLN A 14 3.79 8.13 1.93
N ALA A 15 4.20 8.18 0.66
CA ALA A 15 4.11 9.37 -0.18
C ALA A 15 2.67 9.87 -0.38
N THR A 16 1.69 8.96 -0.34
CA THR A 16 0.26 9.27 -0.44
C THR A 16 -0.43 9.48 0.92
N GLY A 17 0.32 9.38 2.02
CA GLY A 17 -0.16 9.65 3.39
C GLY A 17 -0.91 8.50 4.06
N PHE A 18 -0.88 7.28 3.50
CA PHE A 18 -1.55 6.10 4.05
C PHE A 18 -0.65 5.20 4.91
N PHE A 19 0.66 5.42 4.93
CA PHE A 19 1.61 4.62 5.70
C PHE A 19 2.62 5.47 6.45
N ASP A 20 2.75 5.23 7.74
CA ASP A 20 3.64 5.94 8.67
C ASP A 20 4.73 5.03 9.28
N GLY A 21 4.72 3.74 8.91
CA GLY A 21 5.70 2.76 9.35
C GLY A 21 7.04 2.82 8.60
N ALA A 22 7.97 1.95 9.01
CA ALA A 22 9.25 1.79 8.33
C ALA A 22 9.08 1.12 6.95
N ILE A 23 9.89 1.54 5.98
CA ILE A 23 10.01 0.87 4.68
C ILE A 23 10.98 -0.31 4.84
N ASP A 24 10.51 -1.37 5.49
CA ASP A 24 11.27 -2.58 5.79
C ASP A 24 11.15 -3.66 4.70
N GLY A 25 10.28 -3.43 3.70
CA GLY A 25 9.97 -4.40 2.67
C GLY A 25 9.19 -5.61 3.16
N ILE A 26 8.57 -5.55 4.34
CA ILE A 26 7.76 -6.61 4.93
C ILE A 26 6.28 -6.26 4.82
N PHE A 27 5.52 -7.12 4.14
CA PHE A 27 4.08 -6.95 4.01
C PHE A 27 3.43 -7.51 5.28
N GLY A 28 3.44 -6.67 6.33
CA GLY A 28 2.85 -6.95 7.63
C GLY A 28 1.47 -6.31 7.82
N PRO A 29 0.91 -6.42 9.04
CA PRO A 29 -0.42 -5.88 9.35
C PRO A 29 -0.55 -4.38 9.09
N GLN A 30 0.50 -3.59 9.35
CA GLN A 30 0.51 -2.14 9.10
C GLN A 30 0.45 -1.83 7.60
N THR A 31 1.27 -2.48 6.78
CA THR A 31 1.22 -2.32 5.31
C THR A 31 -0.14 -2.74 4.76
N GLN A 32 -0.71 -3.84 5.24
CA GLN A 32 -2.04 -4.27 4.81
C GLN A 32 -3.14 -3.28 5.21
N ALA A 33 -3.07 -2.69 6.41
CA ALA A 33 -4.00 -1.66 6.84
C ALA A 33 -3.89 -0.40 5.97
N ALA A 34 -2.67 0.02 5.65
CA ALA A 34 -2.40 1.14 4.74
C ALA A 34 -2.95 0.89 3.32
N VAL A 35 -2.76 -0.32 2.77
CA VAL A 35 -3.34 -0.70 1.48
C VAL A 35 -4.86 -0.56 1.49
N ARG A 36 -5.53 -1.09 2.53
CA ARG A 36 -6.99 -0.96 2.65
C ARG A 36 -7.44 0.48 2.80
N ALA A 37 -6.70 1.31 3.54
CA ALA A 37 -7.00 2.73 3.68
C ALA A 37 -6.89 3.46 2.33
N ALA A 38 -5.82 3.21 1.58
CA ALA A 38 -5.64 3.75 0.23
C ALA A 38 -6.77 3.29 -0.70
N GLN A 39 -7.10 1.99 -0.72
CA GLN A 39 -8.19 1.44 -1.52
C GLN A 39 -9.52 2.14 -1.22
N ARG A 40 -9.88 2.33 0.06
CA ARG A 40 -11.10 3.07 0.44
C ARG A 40 -11.07 4.51 -0.09
N ASN A 41 -9.94 5.20 0.07
CA ASN A 41 -9.80 6.59 -0.38
C ASN A 41 -9.95 6.72 -1.90
N PHE A 42 -9.43 5.75 -2.65
CA PHE A 42 -9.52 5.71 -4.10
C PHE A 42 -10.77 5.00 -4.63
N GLN A 43 -11.77 4.76 -3.78
CA GLN A 43 -13.05 4.13 -4.15
C GLN A 43 -12.88 2.74 -4.80
N LEU A 44 -11.88 1.99 -4.35
CA LEU A 44 -11.63 0.59 -4.69
C LEU A 44 -12.15 -0.33 -3.58
N ASP A 45 -12.35 -1.61 -3.91
CA ASP A 45 -12.64 -2.64 -2.92
C ASP A 45 -11.46 -2.78 -1.94
N PRO A 46 -11.67 -2.59 -0.62
CA PRO A 46 -10.59 -2.58 0.37
C PRO A 46 -10.24 -3.99 0.87
N ASP A 47 -9.91 -4.88 -0.07
CA ASP A 47 -9.55 -6.27 0.19
C ASP A 47 -8.12 -6.44 0.75
N GLY A 48 -7.29 -5.40 0.69
CA GLY A 48 -5.89 -5.44 1.10
C GLY A 48 -4.97 -6.13 0.10
N VAL A 49 -5.46 -6.45 -1.10
CA VAL A 49 -4.71 -7.07 -2.20
C VAL A 49 -4.20 -5.99 -3.14
N VAL A 50 -2.91 -6.04 -3.44
CA VAL A 50 -2.26 -5.03 -4.28
C VAL A 50 -2.26 -5.47 -5.74
N GLY A 51 -3.40 -5.28 -6.40
CA GLY A 51 -3.56 -5.49 -7.85
C GLY A 51 -3.21 -4.27 -8.70
N PRO A 52 -3.35 -4.37 -10.04
CA PRO A 52 -3.08 -3.27 -10.96
C PRO A 52 -3.87 -1.99 -10.63
N ALA A 53 -5.15 -2.11 -10.23
CA ALA A 53 -5.97 -0.96 -9.85
C ALA A 53 -5.41 -0.21 -8.64
N THR A 54 -4.99 -0.94 -7.59
CA THR A 54 -4.34 -0.37 -6.41
C THR A 54 -3.04 0.35 -6.79
N TRP A 55 -2.22 -0.26 -7.66
CA TRP A 55 -1.00 0.38 -8.15
C TRP A 55 -1.27 1.65 -8.96
N THR A 56 -2.22 1.61 -9.89
CA THR A 56 -2.62 2.79 -10.66
C THR A 56 -3.09 3.92 -9.75
N ALA A 57 -3.84 3.60 -8.70
CA ALA A 57 -4.31 4.59 -7.73
C ALA A 57 -3.16 5.25 -6.95
N LEU A 58 -2.15 4.48 -6.54
CA LEU A 58 -0.97 4.99 -5.81
C LEU A 58 0.05 5.74 -6.69
N LEU A 59 -0.02 5.57 -8.01
CA LEU A 59 0.89 6.21 -8.97
C LEU A 59 0.36 7.52 -9.56
N ARG A 60 -0.92 7.84 -9.35
CA ARG A 60 -1.48 9.16 -9.67
C ARG A 60 -0.93 10.24 -8.75
#